data_AF-A0A7Y3TDC1-F1
#
_entry.id   AF-A0A7Y3TDC1-F1
#
_cell.length_a   1.000
_cell.length_b   1.000
_cell.length_c   1.000
_cell.angle_alpha   90.00
_cell.angle_beta   90.00
_cell.angle_gamma   90.00
#
_symmetry.space_group_name_H-M   'P 1'
#
loop_
_entity.id
_entity.type
_entity.pdbx_description
1 polymer ?
#
loop_
_entity_poly.entity_id
_entity_poly.type
_entity_poly.pdbx_seq_one_letter_code
_entity_poly.pdbx_strand_id
1 'polypeptide(L)'
;MNLKMMLLLIFPLASCLAQEINVRYQDSLVLLEKDLVKCIKEHSDNELDCRMEYYHALQYYEKEVYYAVSKIRDKTNTKAQTDEFIKAEVKWKDSSYWYLAKIMKEFQKTHPGKFVWTKGPGIKADARMFYQKNAQYFKDRINYLLSLVKS
;
A
#
# COMPACT_ATOMS: atom_id res chain seq x y z
N MET A 1 21.04 36.38 -34.70
CA MET A 1 20.22 35.15 -34.57
C MET A 1 20.16 34.80 -33.09
N ASN A 2 18.96 34.86 -32.50
CA ASN A 2 18.74 34.98 -31.06
C ASN A 2 19.06 33.71 -30.27
N LEU A 3 20.02 33.81 -29.34
CA LEU A 3 20.46 32.80 -28.38
C LEU A 3 19.46 32.63 -27.21
N LYS A 4 18.16 32.54 -27.49
CA LYS A 4 17.10 32.53 -26.46
C LYS A 4 16.18 31.31 -26.46
N MET A 5 16.45 30.29 -27.27
CA MET A 5 15.52 29.17 -27.43
C MET A 5 16.21 27.81 -27.31
N MET A 6 16.95 27.60 -26.23
CA MET A 6 17.56 26.29 -25.93
C MET A 6 17.55 25.99 -24.43
N LEU A 7 16.40 26.22 -23.77
CA LEU A 7 16.20 25.95 -22.33
C LEU A 7 14.98 25.05 -22.04
N LEU A 8 14.39 24.43 -23.07
CA LEU A 8 13.14 23.68 -22.93
C LEU A 8 13.24 22.16 -23.20
N LEU A 9 14.44 21.60 -23.32
CA LEU A 9 14.62 20.18 -23.68
C LEU A 9 15.15 19.26 -22.57
N ILE A 10 15.29 19.74 -21.33
CA ILE A 10 15.79 18.90 -20.21
C ILE A 10 14.64 18.26 -19.39
N PHE A 11 13.37 18.57 -19.69
CA PHE A 11 12.23 18.13 -18.86
C PHE A 11 11.36 16.91 -19.31
N PRO A 12 11.68 16.08 -20.33
CA PRO A 12 10.81 14.92 -20.63
C PRO A 12 11.22 13.61 -19.94
N LEU A 13 12.44 13.47 -19.42
CA LEU A 13 12.94 12.17 -18.93
C LEU A 13 12.38 11.79 -17.56
N ALA A 14 12.10 12.75 -16.69
CA ALA A 14 11.50 12.49 -15.38
C ALA A 14 10.04 12.05 -15.50
N SER A 15 9.30 12.61 -16.44
CA SER A 15 7.87 12.33 -16.66
C SER A 15 7.62 10.91 -17.19
N CYS A 16 8.51 10.38 -18.05
CA CYS A 16 8.38 8.99 -18.52
C CYS A 16 8.53 7.95 -17.40
N LEU A 17 9.48 8.16 -16.47
CA LEU A 17 9.73 7.22 -15.37
C LEU A 17 8.62 7.23 -14.31
N ALA A 18 8.07 8.41 -14.05
CA ALA A 18 6.92 8.62 -13.16
C ALA A 18 5.64 7.96 -13.69
N GLN A 19 5.38 8.10 -14.99
CA GLN A 19 4.21 7.51 -15.64
C GLN A 19 4.29 5.98 -15.71
N GLU A 20 5.48 5.41 -15.99
CA GLU A 20 5.68 3.96 -16.02
C GLU A 20 5.45 3.30 -14.65
N ILE A 21 5.91 3.95 -13.56
CA ILE A 21 5.68 3.45 -12.20
C ILE A 21 4.21 3.53 -11.81
N ASN A 22 3.52 4.63 -12.10
CA ASN A 22 2.09 4.72 -11.78
C ASN A 22 1.28 3.62 -12.49
N VAL A 23 1.51 3.39 -13.78
CA VAL A 23 0.80 2.36 -14.54
C VAL A 23 1.11 0.96 -14.02
N ARG A 24 2.40 0.58 -13.94
CA ARG A 24 2.83 -0.75 -13.50
C ARG A 24 2.27 -1.10 -12.12
N TYR A 25 2.28 -0.13 -11.20
CA TYR A 25 1.90 -0.39 -9.83
C TYR A 25 0.37 -0.33 -9.62
N GLN A 26 -0.36 0.52 -10.35
CA GLN A 26 -1.82 0.48 -10.35
C GLN A 26 -2.37 -0.84 -10.94
N ASP A 27 -1.77 -1.34 -12.02
CA ASP A 27 -2.14 -2.62 -12.61
C ASP A 27 -1.94 -3.78 -11.63
N SER A 28 -0.84 -3.75 -10.87
CA SER A 28 -0.56 -4.77 -9.86
C SER A 28 -1.58 -4.75 -8.71
N LEU A 29 -2.03 -3.57 -8.25
CA LEU A 29 -3.12 -3.48 -7.27
C LEU A 29 -4.41 -4.14 -7.78
N VAL A 30 -4.77 -3.86 -9.04
CA VAL A 30 -5.95 -4.46 -9.68
C VAL A 30 -5.81 -5.98 -9.80
N LEU A 31 -4.61 -6.48 -10.10
CA LEU A 31 -4.34 -7.91 -10.14
C LEU A 31 -4.51 -8.57 -8.76
N LEU A 32 -3.95 -7.98 -7.70
CA LEU A 32 -4.11 -8.49 -6.34
C LEU A 32 -5.60 -8.56 -5.92
N GLU A 33 -6.41 -7.57 -6.31
CA GLU A 33 -7.85 -7.57 -6.07
C GLU A 33 -8.57 -8.69 -6.84
N LYS A 34 -8.21 -8.89 -8.11
CA LYS A 34 -8.74 -9.99 -8.93
C LYS A 34 -8.38 -11.35 -8.32
N ASP A 35 -7.15 -11.51 -7.84
CA ASP A 35 -6.68 -12.75 -7.21
C ASP A 35 -7.43 -13.03 -5.90
N LEU A 36 -7.71 -12.00 -5.09
CA LEU A 36 -8.57 -12.13 -3.91
C LEU A 36 -9.96 -12.64 -4.30
N VAL A 37 -10.61 -12.01 -5.29
CA VAL A 37 -11.96 -12.39 -5.73
C VAL A 37 -11.96 -13.83 -6.25
N LYS A 38 -10.94 -14.21 -7.01
CA LYS A 38 -10.76 -15.56 -7.52
C LYS A 38 -10.57 -16.57 -6.39
N CYS A 39 -9.69 -16.30 -5.44
CA CYS A 39 -9.46 -17.16 -4.27
C CYS A 39 -10.75 -17.39 -3.47
N ILE A 40 -11.51 -16.33 -3.19
CA ILE A 40 -12.80 -16.45 -2.47
C ILE A 40 -13.80 -17.30 -3.25
N LYS A 41 -13.82 -17.19 -4.59
CA LYS A 41 -14.70 -17.99 -5.44
C LYS A 41 -14.31 -19.47 -5.44
N GLU A 42 -13.01 -19.77 -5.47
CA GLU A 42 -12.48 -21.14 -5.52
C GLU A 42 -12.46 -21.81 -4.14
N HIS A 43 -12.41 -21.02 -3.06
CA HIS A 43 -12.26 -21.47 -1.68
C HIS A 43 -13.20 -20.74 -0.71
N SER A 44 -14.51 -20.73 -1.00
CA SER A 44 -15.52 -19.99 -0.21
C SER A 44 -15.56 -20.35 1.28
N ASP A 45 -15.26 -21.61 1.62
CA ASP A 45 -15.17 -22.08 3.00
C ASP A 45 -13.94 -21.53 3.74
N ASN A 46 -12.90 -21.13 3.00
CA ASN A 46 -11.64 -20.56 3.51
C ASN A 46 -11.48 -19.07 3.13
N GLU A 47 -12.58 -18.34 2.97
CA GLU A 47 -12.58 -16.91 2.62
C GLU A 47 -11.62 -16.05 3.49
N LEU A 48 -11.52 -16.37 4.79
CA LEU A 48 -10.66 -15.62 5.71
C LEU A 48 -9.17 -15.80 5.40
N ASP A 49 -8.76 -16.97 4.91
CA ASP A 49 -7.38 -17.24 4.53
C ASP A 49 -7.04 -16.44 3.27
N CYS A 50 -7.92 -16.42 2.26
CA CYS A 50 -7.77 -15.57 1.08
C CYS A 50 -7.60 -14.09 1.44
N ARG A 51 -8.38 -13.59 2.41
CA ARG A 51 -8.30 -12.18 2.85
C ARG A 51 -7.03 -11.88 3.64
N MET A 52 -6.58 -12.82 4.47
CA MET A 52 -5.32 -12.73 5.18
C MET A 52 -4.15 -12.65 4.19
N GLU A 53 -4.10 -13.55 3.21
CA GLU A 53 -3.07 -13.57 2.17
C GLU A 53 -3.06 -12.27 1.36
N TYR A 54 -4.23 -11.79 0.92
CA TYR A 54 -4.35 -10.51 0.21
C TYR A 54 -3.84 -9.33 1.04
N TYR A 55 -4.21 -9.27 2.33
CA TYR A 55 -3.69 -8.25 3.24
C TYR A 55 -2.16 -8.30 3.33
N HIS A 56 -1.56 -9.48 3.52
CA HIS A 56 -0.10 -9.61 3.58
C HIS A 56 0.59 -9.28 2.24
N ALA A 57 -0.03 -9.63 1.12
CA ALA A 57 0.44 -9.22 -0.20
C ALA A 57 0.48 -7.69 -0.33
N LEU A 58 -0.54 -6.98 0.15
CA LEU A 58 -0.54 -5.51 0.19
C LEU A 58 0.56 -4.94 1.10
N GLN A 59 0.86 -5.57 2.25
CA GLN A 59 1.97 -5.12 3.11
C GLN A 59 3.32 -5.23 2.39
N TYR A 60 3.56 -6.36 1.74
CA TYR A 60 4.77 -6.55 0.94
C TYR A 60 4.84 -5.54 -0.19
N TYR A 61 3.72 -5.37 -0.89
CA TYR A 61 3.62 -4.52 -2.04
C TYR A 61 3.80 -3.02 -1.72
N GLU A 62 3.31 -2.57 -0.56
CA GLU A 62 3.56 -1.22 -0.04
C GLU A 62 5.05 -0.92 0.08
N LYS A 63 5.84 -1.88 0.59
CA LYS A 63 7.29 -1.75 0.72
C LYS A 63 7.97 -1.62 -0.65
N GLU A 64 7.54 -2.40 -1.63
CA GLU A 64 8.05 -2.32 -3.01
C GLU A 64 7.74 -0.95 -3.65
N VAL A 65 6.52 -0.45 -3.46
CA VAL A 65 6.11 0.88 -3.92
C VAL A 65 6.95 1.97 -3.25
N TYR A 66 7.14 1.89 -1.94
CA TYR A 66 7.96 2.84 -1.19
C TYR A 66 9.38 2.93 -1.76
N TYR A 67 10.05 1.81 -2.00
CA TYR A 67 11.41 1.82 -2.54
C TYR A 67 11.47 2.40 -3.96
N ALA A 68 10.51 2.06 -4.81
CA ALA A 68 10.42 2.61 -6.16
C ALA A 68 10.24 4.14 -6.13
N VAL A 69 9.32 4.63 -5.30
CA VAL A 69 9.05 6.06 -5.09
C VAL A 69 10.27 6.76 -4.50
N SER A 70 10.91 6.20 -3.49
CA SER A 70 12.14 6.76 -2.89
C SER A 70 13.22 6.94 -3.94
N LYS A 71 13.46 5.93 -4.78
CA LYS A 71 14.49 5.98 -5.83
C LYS A 71 14.22 7.08 -6.87
N ILE A 72 12.95 7.37 -7.19
CA ILE A 72 12.62 8.53 -8.03
C ILE A 72 12.92 9.81 -7.27
N ARG A 73 12.40 9.94 -6.04
CA ARG A 73 12.52 11.17 -5.24
C ARG A 73 13.97 11.55 -4.96
N ASP A 74 14.85 10.57 -4.72
CA ASP A 74 16.28 10.79 -4.51
C ASP A 74 16.98 11.38 -5.74
N LYS A 75 16.43 11.16 -6.93
CA LYS A 75 16.94 11.75 -8.18
C LYS A 75 16.34 13.11 -8.50
N THR A 76 15.12 13.39 -8.04
CA THR A 76 14.36 14.59 -8.43
C THR A 76 14.34 15.68 -7.36
N ASN A 77 14.60 15.34 -6.11
CA ASN A 77 14.43 16.24 -4.98
C ASN A 77 15.76 16.68 -4.36
N THR A 78 15.69 17.75 -3.58
CA THR A 78 16.79 18.18 -2.71
C THR A 78 16.98 17.22 -1.54
N LYS A 79 18.18 17.22 -0.94
CA LYS A 79 18.49 16.45 0.26
C LYS A 79 17.47 16.69 1.39
N ALA A 80 17.09 17.95 1.63
CA ALA A 80 16.13 18.30 2.68
C ALA A 80 14.76 17.64 2.44
N GLN A 81 14.27 17.64 1.19
CA GLN A 81 13.00 17.00 0.82
C GLN A 81 13.07 15.47 0.89
N THR A 82 14.23 14.87 0.60
CA THR A 82 14.46 13.44 0.82
C THR A 82 14.45 13.10 2.31
N ASP A 83 15.15 13.89 3.14
CA ASP A 83 15.18 13.69 4.60
C ASP A 83 13.77 13.80 5.22
N GLU A 84 12.95 14.73 4.74
CA GLU A 84 11.54 14.85 5.15
C GLU A 84 10.70 13.62 4.75
N PHE A 85 10.90 13.10 3.53
CA PHE A 85 10.21 11.90 3.07
C PHE A 85 10.58 10.67 3.92
N ILE A 86 11.87 10.50 4.24
CA ILE A 86 12.34 9.42 5.12
C ILE A 86 11.74 9.57 6.53
N LYS A 87 11.69 10.78 7.09
CA LYS A 87 11.04 11.02 8.38
C LYS A 87 9.55 10.69 8.34
N ALA A 88 8.86 11.03 7.25
CA ALA A 88 7.45 10.70 7.06
C ALA A 88 7.23 9.18 6.97
N GLU A 89 8.14 8.45 6.32
CA GLU A 89 8.13 6.99 6.28
C GLU A 89 8.29 6.36 7.67
N VAL A 90 9.26 6.82 8.47
CA VAL A 90 9.45 6.32 9.84
C VAL A 90 8.18 6.54 10.68
N LYS A 91 7.61 7.74 10.62
CA LYS A 91 6.35 8.04 11.33
C LYS A 91 5.18 7.17 10.86
N TRP A 92 5.10 6.90 9.55
CA TRP A 92 4.05 6.04 9.01
C TRP A 92 4.22 4.59 9.50
N LYS A 93 5.45 4.06 9.55
CA LYS A 93 5.74 2.74 10.11
C LYS A 93 5.33 2.64 11.57
N ASP A 94 5.70 3.62 12.39
CA ASP A 94 5.29 3.64 13.79
C ASP A 94 3.75 3.66 13.91
N SER A 95 3.10 4.49 13.10
CA SER A 95 1.64 4.59 13.07
C SER A 95 0.97 3.31 12.58
N SER A 96 1.58 2.57 11.64
CA SER A 96 1.02 1.33 11.12
C SER A 96 1.06 0.22 12.19
N TYR A 97 2.13 0.12 12.98
CA TYR A 97 2.18 -0.79 14.13
C TYR A 97 1.05 -0.50 15.12
N TRP A 98 0.83 0.78 15.47
CA TRP A 98 -0.25 1.17 16.36
C TRP A 98 -1.64 0.92 15.78
N TYR A 99 -1.84 1.17 14.48
CA TYR A 99 -3.08 0.90 13.79
C TYR A 99 -3.44 -0.59 13.80
N LEU A 100 -2.49 -1.47 13.45
CA LEU A 100 -2.70 -2.92 13.48
C LEU A 100 -3.01 -3.42 14.90
N ALA A 101 -2.26 -2.94 15.90
CA ALA A 101 -2.50 -3.27 17.30
C ALA A 101 -3.88 -2.79 17.78
N LYS A 102 -4.31 -1.59 17.35
CA LYS A 102 -5.63 -1.03 17.66
C LYS A 102 -6.74 -1.93 17.11
N ILE A 103 -6.68 -2.34 15.84
CA ILE A 103 -7.74 -3.17 15.25
C ILE A 103 -7.75 -4.56 15.86
N MET A 104 -6.59 -5.14 16.21
CA MET A 104 -6.56 -6.39 16.96
C MET A 104 -7.22 -6.26 18.33
N LYS A 105 -6.99 -5.14 19.05
CA LYS A 105 -7.66 -4.85 20.32
C LYS A 105 -9.17 -4.65 20.14
N GLU A 106 -9.61 -3.99 19.07
CA GLU A 106 -11.04 -3.87 18.73
C GLU A 106 -11.69 -5.24 18.56
N PHE A 107 -11.03 -6.15 17.83
CA PHE A 107 -11.49 -7.52 17.67
C PHE A 107 -11.55 -8.27 19.02
N GLN A 108 -10.50 -8.18 19.83
CA GLN A 108 -10.40 -8.86 21.13
C GLN A 108 -11.40 -8.33 22.16
N LYS A 109 -11.84 -7.07 22.04
CA LYS A 109 -12.91 -6.51 22.88
C LYS A 109 -14.24 -7.23 22.64
N THR A 110 -14.52 -7.59 21.39
CA THR A 110 -15.72 -8.34 21.01
C THR A 110 -15.55 -9.84 21.23
N HIS A 111 -14.32 -10.35 21.07
CA HIS A 111 -13.98 -11.77 21.22
C HIS A 111 -12.84 -12.01 22.24
N PRO A 112 -13.12 -11.92 23.56
CA PRO A 112 -12.09 -12.07 24.59
C PRO A 112 -11.35 -13.42 24.49
N GLY A 113 -10.02 -13.37 24.53
CA GLY A 113 -9.17 -14.56 24.44
C GLY A 113 -9.13 -15.24 23.06
N LYS A 114 -9.72 -14.62 22.04
CA LYS A 114 -9.67 -15.11 20.65
C LYS A 114 -8.77 -14.23 19.80
N PHE A 115 -8.32 -14.82 18.69
CA PHE A 115 -7.60 -14.14 17.62
C PHE A 115 -8.39 -14.18 16.32
N VAL A 116 -8.04 -13.33 15.37
CA VAL A 116 -8.72 -13.21 14.07
C VAL A 116 -8.66 -14.47 13.20
N TRP A 117 -7.69 -15.36 13.48
CA TRP A 117 -7.56 -16.70 12.86
C TRP A 117 -8.29 -17.79 13.66
N THR A 118 -8.99 -17.46 14.75
CA THR A 118 -9.77 -18.43 15.51
C THR A 118 -11.02 -18.81 14.73
N LYS A 119 -11.23 -20.11 14.51
CA LYS A 119 -12.40 -20.64 13.79
C LYS A 119 -13.66 -20.57 14.66
N GLY A 120 -14.77 -20.12 14.08
CA GLY A 120 -16.09 -20.13 14.71
C GLY A 120 -17.11 -19.24 13.98
N PRO A 121 -18.40 -19.64 13.94
CA PRO A 121 -19.43 -18.89 13.20
C PRO A 121 -19.66 -17.48 13.75
N GLY A 122 -19.56 -17.29 15.08
CA GLY A 122 -19.67 -15.97 15.72
C GLY A 122 -18.46 -15.06 15.51
N ILE A 123 -17.36 -15.56 14.95
CA ILE A 123 -16.09 -14.82 14.77
C ILE A 123 -15.92 -14.37 13.32
N LYS A 124 -16.47 -15.13 12.36
CA LYS A 124 -16.17 -14.97 10.92
C LYS A 124 -16.42 -13.56 10.41
N ALA A 125 -17.50 -12.91 10.84
CA ALA A 125 -17.84 -11.56 10.38
C ALA A 125 -16.83 -10.50 10.85
N ASP A 126 -16.42 -10.55 12.12
CA ASP A 126 -15.46 -9.58 12.68
C ASP A 126 -14.04 -9.84 12.19
N ALA A 127 -13.66 -11.12 11.99
CA ALA A 127 -12.39 -11.48 11.34
C ALA A 127 -12.35 -10.97 9.88
N ARG A 128 -13.46 -11.09 9.14
CA ARG A 128 -13.59 -10.52 7.79
C ARG A 128 -13.36 -9.01 7.82
N MET A 129 -14.00 -8.30 8.75
CA MET A 129 -13.87 -6.86 8.89
C MET A 129 -12.45 -6.45 9.26
N PHE A 130 -11.78 -7.21 10.14
CA PHE A 130 -10.36 -7.00 10.48
C PHE A 130 -9.48 -7.00 9.23
N TYR A 131 -9.56 -8.04 8.40
CA TYR A 131 -8.74 -8.13 7.18
C TYR A 131 -9.09 -7.04 6.16
N GLN A 132 -10.37 -6.69 6.01
CA GLN A 132 -10.80 -5.62 5.11
C GLN A 132 -10.27 -4.25 5.54
N LYS A 133 -10.36 -3.90 6.83
CA LYS A 133 -9.81 -2.64 7.36
C LYS A 133 -8.31 -2.54 7.12
N ASN A 134 -7.58 -3.61 7.43
CA ASN A 134 -6.13 -3.63 7.23
C ASN A 134 -5.76 -3.56 5.74
N ALA A 135 -6.43 -4.30 4.87
CA ALA A 135 -6.21 -4.20 3.43
C ALA A 135 -6.44 -2.77 2.91
N GLN A 136 -7.52 -2.11 3.34
CA GLN A 136 -7.79 -0.72 2.95
C GLN A 136 -6.67 0.23 3.43
N TYR A 137 -6.20 0.09 4.66
CA TYR A 137 -5.11 0.91 5.21
C TYR A 137 -3.83 0.84 4.35
N PHE A 138 -3.44 -0.35 3.91
CA PHE A 138 -2.26 -0.52 3.04
C PHE A 138 -2.53 0.01 1.63
N LYS A 139 -3.72 -0.21 1.06
CA LYS A 139 -4.10 0.38 -0.23
C LYS A 139 -4.03 1.90 -0.22
N ASP A 140 -4.53 2.55 0.83
CA ASP A 140 -4.50 4.00 0.97
C ASP A 140 -3.06 4.52 1.02
N ARG A 141 -2.18 3.82 1.74
CA ARG A 141 -0.75 4.11 1.76
C ARG A 141 -0.12 3.99 0.37
N ILE A 142 -0.38 2.89 -0.33
CA ILE A 142 0.16 2.64 -1.68
C ILE A 142 -0.28 3.75 -2.63
N ASN A 143 -1.58 4.08 -2.65
CA ASN A 143 -2.12 5.15 -3.48
C ASN A 143 -1.51 6.51 -3.15
N TYR A 144 -1.31 6.81 -1.86
CA TYR A 144 -0.59 8.00 -1.42
C TYR A 144 0.84 8.02 -1.97
N LEU A 145 1.62 6.95 -1.80
CA LEU A 145 3.00 6.87 -2.28
C LEU A 145 3.08 7.07 -3.80
N LEU A 146 2.23 6.41 -4.56
CA LEU A 146 2.16 6.57 -6.02
C LEU A 146 1.80 8.01 -6.42
N SER A 147 0.93 8.68 -5.66
CA SER A 147 0.59 10.09 -5.92
C SER A 147 1.77 11.06 -5.77
N LEU A 148 2.78 10.71 -4.96
CA LEU A 148 3.98 11.55 -4.77
C LEU A 148 4.91 11.58 -5.99
N VAL A 149 4.66 10.71 -6.96
CA VAL A 149 5.40 10.62 -8.23
C VAL A 149 4.46 10.72 -9.42
N LYS A 150 3.19 11.14 -9.23
CA LYS A 150 2.31 11.47 -10.35
C LYS A 150 2.76 12.80 -10.95
N SER A 151 3.29 12.73 -12.17
CA SER A 151 3.48 13.86 -13.09
C SER A 151 2.20 14.12 -13.87
#